data_AF-A0A2H3J7F1-F1
#
_entry.id   AF-A0A2H3J7F1-F1
#
_cell.length_a   1.000
_cell.length_b   1.000
_cell.length_c   1.000
_cell.angle_alpha   90.00
_cell.angle_beta   90.00
_cell.angle_gamma   90.00
#
_symmetry.space_group_name_H-M   'P 1'
#
loop_
_entity.id
_entity.type
_entity.pdbx_description
1 polymer ?
#
loop_
_entity_poly.entity_id
_entity_poly.type
_entity_poly.pdbx_seq_one_letter_code
_entity_poly.pdbx_strand_id
1 'polypeptide(L)'
;MAPKRTSSAKRKADADSDSPGLDSDAEGSTKARASKKAKLDASEGGGAAKKPAKGKAKAKAVASGSRSGGATDATGGELAPNGQPTNKAIPAGLAFPPRAADVVRVAAWNICGLAAAEKKGFKAYVQAEDPDVLVLTETKVNDVPADPSLAARFPHRYWAIASKKGYAGTAILSKVKPLSVSTTLPGHPDADGVKGRIVTLEFESCFVVGTYVPNAGTGLKTLDVKNTWNEHFTAHIRALDARKPVIWTGDLNVAPTDKDLANPRPNWNKTAGYTEAETRAFARILEGEGQSGEGKKDEEKGKFVDVWRAMHPDARHYTYFSYRFNCRGKGIGWRLDMFVVSARLQERARMCEIRGEVYGASDHCPVVLELAGSL
;
A
#
# COMPACT_ATOMS: atom_id res chain seq x y z
N MET A 1 -76.87 -12.30 13.49
CA MET A 1 -76.74 -12.16 12.02
C MET A 1 -75.28 -12.37 11.64
N ALA A 2 -74.95 -13.49 11.01
CA ALA A 2 -73.82 -13.59 10.06
C ALA A 2 -74.28 -12.97 8.72
N PRO A 3 -73.40 -12.63 7.73
CA PRO A 3 -72.46 -13.52 7.03
C PRO A 3 -71.09 -12.82 6.72
N LYS A 4 -70.07 -13.33 6.02
CA LYS A 4 -69.71 -14.59 5.34
C LYS A 4 -68.17 -14.60 5.17
N ARG A 5 -67.63 -15.82 5.24
CA ARG A 5 -66.33 -16.39 4.83
C ARG A 5 -65.54 -15.66 3.71
N THR A 6 -64.21 -15.74 3.77
CA THR A 6 -63.41 -16.54 2.80
C THR A 6 -62.03 -16.91 3.38
N SER A 7 -61.55 -18.05 2.90
CA SER A 7 -60.42 -18.87 3.35
C SER A 7 -59.24 -18.80 2.37
N SER A 8 -58.00 -18.88 2.87
CA SER A 8 -56.87 -19.54 2.19
C SER A 8 -55.64 -19.49 3.13
N ALA A 9 -55.24 -20.64 3.67
CA ALA A 9 -54.18 -21.51 3.15
C ALA A 9 -52.80 -21.17 3.73
N LYS A 10 -52.54 -21.81 4.88
CA LYS A 10 -51.23 -21.93 5.53
C LYS A 10 -50.44 -22.98 4.75
N ARG A 11 -49.30 -22.62 4.15
CA ARG A 11 -48.29 -23.58 3.67
C ARG A 11 -46.94 -23.27 4.28
N LYS A 12 -46.33 -24.34 4.78
CA LYS A 12 -45.01 -24.44 5.40
C LYS A 12 -43.91 -23.95 4.44
N ALA A 13 -42.96 -23.24 5.01
CA ALA A 13 -41.61 -23.16 4.48
C ALA A 13 -40.91 -24.48 4.82
N ASP A 14 -40.48 -25.21 3.81
CA ASP A 14 -39.39 -26.17 3.93
C ASP A 14 -38.20 -25.57 3.18
N ALA A 15 -37.10 -25.51 3.91
CA ALA A 15 -35.79 -25.11 3.43
C ALA A 15 -35.26 -26.18 2.49
N ASP A 16 -34.67 -25.78 1.38
CA ASP A 16 -33.61 -26.57 0.80
C ASP A 16 -32.49 -25.68 0.28
N SER A 17 -31.30 -26.12 0.63
CA SER A 17 -29.99 -25.52 0.50
C SER A 17 -29.48 -25.56 -0.94
N ASP A 18 -28.84 -24.50 -1.39
CA ASP A 18 -27.64 -24.67 -2.22
C ASP A 18 -26.70 -23.47 -2.11
N SER A 19 -25.48 -23.74 -1.68
CA SER A 19 -24.37 -22.81 -1.53
C SER A 19 -23.14 -23.46 -2.16
N PRO A 20 -22.40 -22.81 -3.06
CA PRO A 20 -21.04 -23.24 -3.35
C PRO A 20 -20.06 -22.52 -2.40
N GLY A 21 -19.47 -23.31 -1.50
CA GLY A 21 -18.28 -22.96 -0.69
C GLY A 21 -17.07 -22.63 -1.59
N LEU A 22 -16.29 -21.62 -1.23
CA LEU A 22 -15.02 -21.74 -0.51
C LEU A 22 -14.03 -22.69 -1.18
N ASP A 23 -12.98 -22.11 -1.77
CA ASP A 23 -11.65 -22.71 -1.74
C ASP A 23 -10.61 -21.61 -1.50
N SER A 24 -10.06 -21.67 -0.29
CA SER A 24 -8.82 -21.04 0.14
C SER A 24 -7.92 -22.17 0.54
N ASP A 25 -6.85 -22.46 -0.20
CA ASP A 25 -5.82 -23.35 0.32
C ASP A 25 -4.41 -22.85 -0.02
N ALA A 26 -3.73 -22.50 1.07
CA ALA A 26 -2.30 -22.64 1.19
C ALA A 26 -2.02 -24.09 1.58
N GLU A 27 -1.43 -24.87 0.70
CA GLU A 27 -0.77 -26.13 1.08
C GLU A 27 0.69 -26.11 0.65
N GLY A 28 1.57 -26.12 1.66
CA GLY A 28 2.94 -26.57 1.52
C GLY A 28 2.97 -28.09 1.50
N SER A 29 3.45 -28.66 0.40
CA SER A 29 3.69 -30.10 0.29
C SER A 29 5.17 -30.40 0.51
N THR A 30 5.48 -30.93 1.70
CA THR A 30 6.66 -31.76 1.93
C THR A 30 6.34 -33.19 1.49
N LYS A 31 6.93 -33.64 0.39
CA LYS A 31 7.08 -35.09 0.13
C LYS A 31 8.52 -35.42 -0.24
N ALA A 32 9.14 -36.18 0.66
CA ALA A 32 10.37 -36.90 0.44
C ALA A 32 10.25 -37.79 -0.80
N ARG A 33 11.20 -37.67 -1.73
CA ARG A 33 11.30 -38.57 -2.88
C ARG A 33 12.27 -39.68 -2.54
N ALA A 34 11.71 -40.84 -2.17
CA ALA A 34 12.44 -42.08 -2.05
C ALA A 34 12.89 -42.57 -3.44
N SER A 35 14.16 -42.87 -3.54
CA SER A 35 14.86 -43.54 -4.63
C SER A 35 14.35 -44.96 -4.85
N LYS A 36 14.05 -45.32 -6.11
CA LYS A 36 14.02 -46.72 -6.58
C LYS A 36 14.87 -46.87 -7.83
N LYS A 37 15.84 -47.78 -7.69
CA LYS A 37 16.74 -48.33 -8.71
C LYS A 37 15.94 -48.87 -9.91
N ALA A 38 16.42 -48.58 -11.11
CA ALA A 38 16.20 -49.41 -12.29
C ALA A 38 17.57 -49.89 -12.78
N LYS A 39 17.60 -51.18 -13.11
CA LYS A 39 18.78 -52.01 -13.37
C LYS A 39 19.19 -51.89 -14.84
N LEU A 40 20.48 -52.10 -15.04
CA LEU A 40 21.22 -52.19 -16.31
C LEU A 40 20.60 -53.16 -17.32
N ASP A 41 20.77 -52.84 -18.61
CA ASP A 41 21.24 -53.82 -19.58
C ASP A 41 22.18 -53.15 -20.60
N ALA A 42 23.19 -53.90 -21.04
CA ALA A 42 24.33 -53.46 -21.84
C ALA A 42 24.43 -54.24 -23.15
N SER A 43 24.89 -53.59 -24.21
CA SER A 43 25.70 -54.14 -25.33
C SER A 43 26.23 -52.93 -26.13
N GLU A 44 27.55 -52.65 -26.12
CA GLU A 44 28.59 -53.11 -27.06
C GLU A 44 28.32 -52.72 -28.52
N GLY A 45 29.19 -52.08 -29.32
CA GLY A 45 30.57 -51.60 -29.26
C GLY A 45 30.74 -50.51 -30.37
N GLY A 46 31.88 -49.92 -30.75
CA GLY A 46 33.30 -50.01 -30.43
C GLY A 46 34.08 -49.01 -31.32
N GLY A 47 35.36 -48.75 -31.01
CA GLY A 47 36.42 -48.20 -31.90
C GLY A 47 36.53 -46.68 -32.05
N ALA A 48 37.46 -45.97 -31.36
CA ALA A 48 38.86 -45.64 -31.77
C ALA A 48 38.95 -44.64 -32.97
N ALA A 49 39.75 -43.55 -33.03
CA ALA A 49 41.05 -43.23 -32.44
C ALA A 49 41.38 -41.70 -32.42
N LYS A 50 42.40 -41.35 -31.60
CA LYS A 50 43.21 -40.09 -31.47
C LYS A 50 44.00 -39.77 -32.77
N LYS A 51 44.50 -38.57 -33.16
CA LYS A 51 45.19 -37.36 -32.57
C LYS A 51 45.59 -36.43 -33.78
N PRO A 52 46.36 -35.31 -33.72
CA PRO A 52 46.59 -34.25 -32.70
C PRO A 52 46.64 -32.76 -33.23
N ALA A 53 46.54 -31.82 -32.28
CA ALA A 53 47.29 -30.55 -32.06
C ALA A 53 47.44 -29.41 -33.11
N LYS A 54 47.05 -28.19 -32.67
CA LYS A 54 47.80 -26.90 -32.56
C LYS A 54 46.74 -25.83 -32.24
N GLY A 55 46.74 -25.07 -31.14
CA GLY A 55 47.79 -24.32 -30.48
C GLY A 55 47.42 -22.84 -30.55
N LYS A 56 46.97 -22.23 -29.44
CA LYS A 56 47.10 -20.78 -29.15
C LYS A 56 46.69 -20.51 -27.70
N ALA A 57 47.70 -20.20 -26.90
CA ALA A 57 47.56 -19.71 -25.53
C ALA A 57 46.99 -18.28 -25.53
N LYS A 58 46.06 -17.99 -24.61
CA LYS A 58 45.89 -16.65 -24.04
C LYS A 58 45.67 -16.77 -22.54
N ALA A 59 46.41 -15.94 -21.82
CA ALA A 59 46.61 -15.96 -20.38
C ALA A 59 45.31 -15.82 -19.59
N LYS A 60 45.19 -16.60 -18.50
CA LYS A 60 44.26 -16.36 -17.40
C LYS A 60 44.78 -15.17 -16.60
N ALA A 61 44.11 -14.02 -16.73
CA ALA A 61 44.20 -12.98 -15.71
C ALA A 61 43.39 -13.44 -14.49
N VAL A 62 44.07 -13.58 -13.36
CA VAL A 62 43.46 -13.77 -12.04
C VAL A 62 42.82 -12.42 -11.68
N ALA A 63 41.52 -12.30 -11.87
CA ALA A 63 40.77 -11.17 -11.32
C ALA A 63 40.65 -11.39 -9.82
N SER A 64 41.42 -10.62 -9.06
CA SER A 64 41.24 -10.39 -7.63
C SER A 64 39.77 -10.04 -7.37
N GLY A 65 39.12 -10.83 -6.53
CA GLY A 65 37.78 -10.53 -6.04
C GLY A 65 37.80 -9.22 -5.27
N SER A 66 37.40 -8.14 -5.94
CA SER A 66 36.92 -6.93 -5.28
C SER A 66 35.62 -7.31 -4.57
N ARG A 67 35.68 -7.57 -3.27
CA ARG A 67 34.49 -7.48 -2.41
C ARG A 67 33.98 -6.04 -2.58
N SER A 68 32.91 -5.87 -3.35
CA SER A 68 32.14 -4.63 -3.32
C SER A 68 31.64 -4.48 -1.89
N GLY A 69 32.24 -3.56 -1.12
CA GLY A 69 31.66 -3.15 0.15
C GLY A 69 30.26 -2.63 -0.16
N GLY A 70 29.24 -3.39 0.26
CA GLY A 70 27.86 -2.95 0.14
C GLY A 70 27.69 -1.64 0.90
N ALA A 71 26.95 -0.69 0.34
CA ALA A 71 26.64 0.53 1.05
C ALA A 71 25.88 0.17 2.34
N THR A 72 26.26 0.77 3.46
CA THR A 72 25.63 0.57 4.76
C THR A 72 24.85 1.82 5.16
N ASP A 73 23.71 1.65 5.83
CA ASP A 73 23.01 2.76 6.48
C ASP A 73 23.78 3.30 7.70
N ALA A 74 23.24 4.34 8.34
CA ALA A 74 23.81 4.97 9.53
C ALA A 74 23.94 4.02 10.74
N THR A 75 23.29 2.85 10.70
CA THR A 75 23.33 1.81 11.73
C THR A 75 24.18 0.59 11.33
N GLY A 76 24.84 0.65 10.16
CA GLY A 76 25.65 -0.45 9.62
C GLY A 76 24.85 -1.53 8.87
N GLY A 77 23.56 -1.30 8.60
CA GLY A 77 22.69 -2.23 7.87
C GLY A 77 22.90 -2.19 6.37
N GLU A 78 22.77 -3.33 5.68
CA GLU A 78 22.93 -3.41 4.22
C GLU A 78 21.86 -2.61 3.47
N LEU A 79 22.29 -1.82 2.48
CA LEU A 79 21.42 -1.07 1.58
C LEU A 79 21.25 -1.78 0.23
N ALA A 80 20.06 -1.66 -0.34
CA ALA A 80 19.78 -2.04 -1.72
C ALA A 80 20.41 -1.03 -2.70
N PRO A 81 20.51 -1.36 -4.00
CA PRO A 81 21.07 -0.43 -5.00
C PRO A 81 20.36 0.92 -5.09
N ASN A 82 19.10 1.00 -4.65
CA ASN A 82 18.33 2.24 -4.60
C ASN A 82 18.51 3.01 -3.28
N GLY A 83 19.43 2.61 -2.41
CA GLY A 83 19.74 3.28 -1.14
C GLY A 83 18.80 2.95 0.02
N GLN A 84 17.76 2.13 -0.19
CA GLN A 84 16.86 1.74 0.89
C GLN A 84 17.41 0.57 1.73
N PRO A 85 17.12 0.51 3.04
CA PRO A 85 17.52 -0.61 3.89
C PRO A 85 16.98 -1.95 3.37
N THR A 86 17.68 -3.04 3.63
CA THR A 86 17.27 -4.40 3.21
C THR A 86 16.74 -5.25 4.36
N ASN A 87 16.65 -4.67 5.56
CA ASN A 87 16.21 -5.28 6.81
C ASN A 87 14.89 -6.05 6.66
N LYS A 88 14.74 -7.10 7.47
CA LYS A 88 13.55 -8.00 7.47
C LYS A 88 12.62 -7.80 8.66
N ALA A 89 13.06 -7.03 9.64
CA ALA A 89 12.32 -6.67 10.83
C ALA A 89 12.67 -5.24 11.23
N ILE A 90 11.78 -4.62 11.99
CA ILE A 90 11.99 -3.27 12.52
C ILE A 90 13.21 -3.30 13.46
N PRO A 91 14.21 -2.42 13.27
CA PRO A 91 15.37 -2.34 14.13
C PRO A 91 14.99 -2.05 15.60
N ALA A 92 15.80 -2.56 16.52
CA ALA A 92 15.70 -2.17 17.93
C ALA A 92 16.14 -0.70 18.11
N GLY A 93 15.58 -0.02 19.11
CA GLY A 93 15.96 1.36 19.43
C GLY A 93 15.54 2.39 18.37
N LEU A 94 14.46 2.12 17.64
CA LEU A 94 13.92 3.05 16.64
C LEU A 94 13.67 4.43 17.25
N ALA A 95 14.24 5.46 16.62
CA ALA A 95 14.09 6.84 17.03
C ALA A 95 14.07 7.74 15.80
N PHE A 96 13.22 8.75 15.82
CA PHE A 96 13.12 9.76 14.78
C PHE A 96 13.34 11.15 15.37
N PRO A 97 13.73 12.14 14.54
CA PRO A 97 13.85 13.52 15.01
C PRO A 97 12.55 13.99 15.68
N PRO A 98 12.64 14.70 16.82
CA PRO A 98 11.47 15.29 17.44
C PRO A 98 10.84 16.30 16.49
N ARG A 99 9.51 16.35 16.47
CA ARG A 99 8.77 17.33 15.69
C ARG A 99 8.86 18.72 16.34
N ALA A 100 8.94 19.78 15.52
CA ALA A 100 8.81 21.14 16.02
C ALA A 100 7.40 21.39 16.59
N ALA A 101 7.30 22.31 17.57
CA ALA A 101 6.05 22.55 18.29
C ALA A 101 4.92 23.13 17.40
N ASP A 102 5.28 23.85 16.34
CA ASP A 102 4.39 24.50 15.38
C ASP A 102 4.09 23.63 14.15
N VAL A 103 4.41 22.34 14.19
CA VAL A 103 4.21 21.40 13.09
C VAL A 103 3.26 20.29 13.53
N VAL A 104 2.42 19.86 12.60
CA VAL A 104 1.60 18.65 12.71
C VAL A 104 2.29 17.52 11.94
N ARG A 105 2.35 16.34 12.55
CA ARG A 105 2.87 15.12 11.91
C ARG A 105 1.74 14.14 11.65
N VAL A 106 1.58 13.78 10.37
CA VAL A 106 0.64 12.76 9.91
C VAL A 106 1.45 11.57 9.41
N ALA A 107 1.17 10.39 9.92
CA ALA A 107 1.76 9.14 9.44
C ALA A 107 0.69 8.27 8.79
N ALA A 108 1.06 7.55 7.73
CA ALA A 108 0.20 6.55 7.10
C ALA A 108 0.94 5.23 6.93
N TRP A 109 0.26 4.12 7.18
CA TRP A 109 0.85 2.80 7.05
C TRP A 109 -0.19 1.73 6.69
N ASN A 110 -0.01 1.06 5.55
CA ASN A 110 -0.65 -0.23 5.30
C ASN A 110 -0.01 -1.29 6.21
N ILE A 111 -0.77 -1.77 7.19
CA ILE A 111 -0.27 -2.69 8.21
C ILE A 111 -0.56 -4.15 7.90
N CYS A 112 -1.29 -4.44 6.82
CA CYS A 112 -1.61 -5.80 6.36
C CYS A 112 -2.22 -6.72 7.44
N GLY A 113 -2.89 -6.13 8.44
CA GLY A 113 -3.55 -6.81 9.56
C GLY A 113 -2.98 -6.36 10.91
N LEU A 114 -3.82 -5.70 11.72
CA LEU A 114 -3.41 -5.13 13.00
C LEU A 114 -2.80 -6.17 13.95
N ALA A 115 -3.47 -7.32 14.11
CA ALA A 115 -3.02 -8.37 15.01
C ALA A 115 -1.64 -8.97 14.63
N ALA A 116 -1.28 -8.95 13.34
CA ALA A 116 0.02 -9.40 12.88
C ALA A 116 1.09 -8.32 13.08
N ALA A 117 0.77 -7.06 12.77
CA ALA A 117 1.66 -5.93 12.92
C ALA A 117 2.05 -5.68 14.39
N GLU A 118 1.10 -5.81 15.32
CA GLU A 118 1.32 -5.65 16.76
C GLU A 118 2.42 -6.57 17.31
N LYS A 119 2.51 -7.80 16.79
CA LYS A 119 3.52 -8.79 17.19
C LYS A 119 4.91 -8.50 16.60
N LYS A 120 5.00 -7.54 15.67
CA LYS A 120 6.19 -7.32 14.83
C LYS A 120 6.72 -5.88 14.91
N GLY A 121 6.44 -5.19 16.02
CA GLY A 121 7.03 -3.88 16.31
C GLY A 121 6.18 -2.67 15.89
N PHE A 122 4.91 -2.87 15.52
CA PHE A 122 3.97 -1.76 15.24
C PHE A 122 3.93 -0.72 16.37
N LYS A 123 3.84 -1.16 17.63
CA LYS A 123 3.79 -0.25 18.79
C LYS A 123 5.09 0.52 18.98
N ALA A 124 6.23 -0.12 18.72
CA ALA A 124 7.53 0.54 18.79
C ALA A 124 7.64 1.66 17.74
N TYR A 125 7.16 1.42 16.52
CA TYR A 125 7.06 2.46 15.50
C TYR A 125 6.15 3.62 15.92
N VAL A 126 4.92 3.33 16.34
CA VAL A 126 3.96 4.38 16.74
C VAL A 126 4.50 5.22 17.90
N GLN A 127 5.22 4.59 18.84
CA GLN A 127 5.87 5.31 19.94
C GLN A 127 7.04 6.18 19.46
N ALA A 128 7.88 5.68 18.56
CA ALA A 128 9.04 6.40 18.05
C ALA A 128 8.66 7.57 17.14
N GLU A 129 7.67 7.38 16.27
CA GLU A 129 7.21 8.39 15.32
C GLU A 129 6.35 9.47 15.99
N ASP A 130 5.59 9.08 17.01
CA ASP A 130 4.67 9.95 17.77
C ASP A 130 3.81 10.91 16.90
N PRO A 131 3.09 10.40 15.88
CA PRO A 131 2.30 11.25 15.00
C PRO A 131 1.10 11.87 15.74
N ASP A 132 0.61 13.01 15.28
CA ASP A 132 -0.65 13.59 15.74
C ASP A 132 -1.86 12.89 15.13
N VAL A 133 -1.70 12.46 13.88
CA VAL A 133 -2.69 11.67 13.14
C VAL A 133 -2.01 10.46 12.53
N LEU A 134 -2.54 9.27 12.80
CA LEU A 134 -2.09 8.00 12.26
C LEU A 134 -3.19 7.38 11.39
N VAL A 135 -2.89 7.22 10.11
CA VAL A 135 -3.75 6.55 9.13
C VAL A 135 -3.28 5.11 8.96
N LEU A 136 -4.17 4.15 9.14
CA LEU A 136 -3.89 2.73 8.99
C LEU A 136 -4.77 2.15 7.88
N THR A 137 -4.17 1.38 6.98
CA THR A 137 -4.89 0.64 5.93
C THR A 137 -4.64 -0.86 6.04
N GLU A 138 -5.56 -1.64 5.49
CA GLU A 138 -5.65 -3.09 5.69
C GLU A 138 -5.60 -3.52 7.16
N THR A 139 -6.40 -2.87 8.00
CA THR A 139 -6.46 -3.23 9.43
C THR A 139 -6.95 -4.66 9.65
N LYS A 140 -7.80 -5.18 8.75
CA LYS A 140 -8.38 -6.54 8.73
C LYS A 140 -9.05 -6.94 10.04
N VAL A 141 -9.51 -5.95 10.81
CA VAL A 141 -10.26 -6.16 12.05
C VAL A 141 -11.73 -6.41 11.72
N ASN A 142 -12.42 -7.17 12.56
CA ASN A 142 -13.86 -7.41 12.42
C ASN A 142 -14.70 -6.45 13.27
N ASP A 143 -14.09 -5.87 14.31
CA ASP A 143 -14.70 -4.97 15.27
C ASP A 143 -13.68 -3.88 15.66
N VAL A 144 -14.15 -2.80 16.28
CA VAL A 144 -13.27 -1.75 16.79
C VAL A 144 -12.34 -2.34 17.86
N PRO A 145 -11.02 -2.28 17.68
CA PRO A 145 -10.07 -2.87 18.62
C PRO A 145 -10.08 -2.16 19.98
N ALA A 146 -10.09 -2.95 21.04
CA ALA A 146 -9.89 -2.49 22.41
C ALA A 146 -8.39 -2.51 22.78
N ASP A 147 -7.58 -1.69 22.10
CA ASP A 147 -6.15 -1.55 22.43
C ASP A 147 -5.92 -0.38 23.40
N PRO A 148 -5.48 -0.61 24.66
CA PRO A 148 -5.27 0.45 25.64
C PRO A 148 -4.10 1.38 25.30
N SER A 149 -3.06 0.88 24.63
CA SER A 149 -1.89 1.67 24.24
C SER A 149 -2.24 2.69 23.15
N LEU A 150 -3.06 2.28 22.18
CA LEU A 150 -3.62 3.18 21.17
C LEU A 150 -4.64 4.13 21.80
N ALA A 151 -5.45 3.68 22.75
CA ALA A 151 -6.42 4.52 23.46
C ALA A 151 -5.75 5.66 24.25
N ALA A 152 -4.66 5.34 24.95
CA ALA A 152 -3.92 6.31 25.75
C ALA A 152 -3.22 7.37 24.88
N ARG A 153 -2.77 7.00 23.68
CA ARG A 153 -2.08 7.91 22.76
C ARG A 153 -3.03 8.69 21.86
N PHE A 154 -4.12 8.07 21.42
CA PHE A 154 -5.09 8.65 20.48
C PHE A 154 -6.50 8.60 21.09
N PRO A 155 -6.96 9.67 21.74
CA PRO A 155 -8.32 9.74 22.29
C PRO A 155 -9.40 9.62 21.21
N HIS A 156 -9.12 10.02 19.96
CA HIS A 156 -10.07 9.99 18.85
C HIS A 156 -9.66 8.92 17.85
N ARG A 157 -10.49 7.88 17.67
CA ARG A 157 -10.17 6.70 16.84
C ARG A 157 -11.38 6.32 16.02
N TYR A 158 -11.25 6.34 14.70
CA TYR A 158 -12.34 6.11 13.77
C TYR A 158 -11.99 4.97 12.82
N TRP A 159 -12.88 3.99 12.70
CA TRP A 159 -12.65 2.75 11.97
C TRP A 159 -13.72 2.57 10.90
N ALA A 160 -13.30 2.44 9.65
CA ALA A 160 -14.08 1.84 8.60
C ALA A 160 -13.73 0.35 8.55
N ILE A 161 -14.72 -0.50 8.81
CA ILE A 161 -14.58 -1.96 8.82
C ILE A 161 -15.31 -2.51 7.60
N ALA A 162 -14.66 -3.41 6.86
CA ALA A 162 -15.26 -4.04 5.70
C ALA A 162 -16.30 -5.09 6.11
N SER A 163 -17.31 -5.32 5.26
CA SER A 163 -18.32 -6.34 5.51
C SER A 163 -17.76 -7.76 5.49
N LYS A 164 -16.73 -8.01 4.66
CA LYS A 164 -16.03 -9.29 4.61
C LYS A 164 -15.02 -9.38 5.76
N LYS A 165 -15.19 -10.38 6.63
CA LYS A 165 -14.28 -10.64 7.76
C LYS A 165 -12.84 -10.82 7.30
N GLY A 166 -11.91 -10.22 8.05
CA GLY A 166 -10.47 -10.29 7.79
C GLY A 166 -10.01 -9.65 6.47
N TYR A 167 -10.84 -8.79 5.86
CA TYR A 167 -10.56 -8.14 4.58
C TYR A 167 -10.55 -6.61 4.72
N ALA A 168 -9.69 -5.94 3.96
CA ALA A 168 -9.56 -4.47 3.92
C ALA A 168 -9.53 -3.85 5.34
N GLY A 169 -10.16 -2.69 5.51
CA GLY A 169 -10.22 -1.97 6.78
C GLY A 169 -9.30 -0.76 6.77
N THR A 170 -9.83 0.39 7.17
CA THR A 170 -9.12 1.67 7.23
C THR A 170 -9.43 2.32 8.57
N ALA A 171 -8.44 2.93 9.20
CA ALA A 171 -8.64 3.69 10.43
C ALA A 171 -7.85 4.99 10.43
N ILE A 172 -8.40 6.00 11.10
CA ILE A 172 -7.66 7.21 11.44
C ILE A 172 -7.73 7.40 12.96
N LEU A 173 -6.56 7.44 13.57
CA LEU A 173 -6.35 7.67 14.99
C LEU A 173 -5.75 9.07 15.14
N SER A 174 -6.29 9.88 16.03
CA SER A 174 -5.94 11.29 16.15
C SER A 174 -5.83 11.72 17.61
N LYS A 175 -4.82 12.55 17.88
CA LYS A 175 -4.68 13.30 19.13
C LYS A 175 -5.65 14.49 19.18
N VAL A 176 -5.99 15.05 18.03
CA VAL A 176 -6.88 16.21 17.88
C VAL A 176 -8.30 15.73 17.56
N LYS A 177 -9.32 16.34 18.18
CA LYS A 177 -10.72 16.01 17.90
C LYS A 177 -11.13 16.58 16.53
N PRO A 178 -11.64 15.77 15.60
CA PRO A 178 -12.18 16.29 14.35
C PRO A 178 -13.56 16.95 14.57
N LEU A 179 -13.90 17.88 13.69
CA LEU A 179 -15.22 18.52 13.59
C LEU A 179 -16.28 17.56 13.04
N SER A 180 -15.90 16.72 12.06
CA SER A 180 -16.78 15.73 11.46
C SER A 180 -16.01 14.50 11.00
N VAL A 181 -16.73 13.38 10.84
CA VAL A 181 -16.19 12.07 10.47
C VAL A 181 -17.10 11.46 9.41
N SER A 182 -16.53 10.92 8.34
CA SER A 182 -17.24 10.12 7.35
C SER A 182 -16.44 8.86 7.00
N THR A 183 -17.14 7.78 6.66
CA THR A 183 -16.56 6.52 6.17
C THR A 183 -17.16 6.12 4.81
N THR A 184 -17.77 7.07 4.12
CA THR A 184 -18.48 6.85 2.85
C THR A 184 -17.79 7.55 1.69
N LEU A 185 -18.07 7.07 0.47
CA LEU A 185 -17.68 7.70 -0.78
C LEU A 185 -18.96 8.15 -1.52
N PRO A 186 -19.33 9.44 -1.44
CA PRO A 186 -20.57 9.94 -2.03
C PRO A 186 -20.68 9.62 -3.54
N GLY A 187 -21.85 9.17 -3.96
CA GLY A 187 -22.15 8.85 -5.36
C GLY A 187 -21.69 7.46 -5.83
N HIS A 188 -20.85 6.75 -5.08
CA HIS A 188 -20.40 5.41 -5.47
C HIS A 188 -21.58 4.41 -5.50
N PRO A 189 -21.74 3.62 -6.58
CA PRO A 189 -22.92 2.76 -6.77
C PRO A 189 -22.96 1.55 -5.83
N ASP A 190 -21.80 1.12 -5.34
CA ASP A 190 -21.67 0.02 -4.39
C ASP A 190 -21.16 0.53 -3.03
N ALA A 191 -22.09 0.68 -2.08
CA ALA A 191 -21.75 1.11 -0.73
C ALA A 191 -20.99 0.04 0.06
N ASP A 192 -21.16 -1.25 -0.26
CA ASP A 192 -20.48 -2.33 0.44
C ASP A 192 -19.00 -2.42 0.02
N GLY A 193 -18.73 -2.26 -1.28
CA GLY A 193 -17.38 -2.16 -1.83
C GLY A 193 -16.55 -0.99 -1.28
N VAL A 194 -17.21 0.05 -0.75
CA VAL A 194 -16.57 1.21 -0.11
C VAL A 194 -16.20 0.96 1.36
N LYS A 195 -16.93 0.09 2.05
CA LYS A 195 -16.70 -0.16 3.48
C LYS A 195 -15.27 -0.64 3.73
N GLY A 196 -14.63 -0.02 4.70
CA GLY A 196 -13.25 -0.32 5.05
C GLY A 196 -12.20 0.25 4.11
N ARG A 197 -12.56 1.13 3.17
CA ARG A 197 -11.62 1.73 2.21
C ARG A 197 -11.38 3.23 2.36
N ILE A 198 -12.23 3.94 3.11
CA ILE A 198 -12.10 5.39 3.29
C ILE A 198 -12.51 5.81 4.70
N VAL A 199 -11.75 6.73 5.27
CA VAL A 199 -12.13 7.52 6.43
C VAL A 199 -11.74 8.97 6.13
N THR A 200 -12.68 9.90 6.33
CA THR A 200 -12.48 11.33 6.16
C THR A 200 -12.73 12.02 7.50
N LEU A 201 -11.72 12.73 7.99
CA LEU A 201 -11.82 13.60 9.16
C LEU A 201 -11.78 15.06 8.70
N GLU A 202 -12.72 15.86 9.17
CA GLU A 202 -12.68 17.32 9.01
C GLU A 202 -12.06 17.95 10.26
N PHE A 203 -11.07 18.81 10.08
CA PHE A 203 -10.50 19.66 11.11
C PHE A 203 -10.79 21.14 10.80
N GLU A 204 -10.28 22.05 11.63
CA GLU A 204 -10.54 23.49 11.46
C GLU A 204 -9.94 24.01 10.16
N SER A 205 -8.67 23.67 9.88
CA SER A 205 -7.93 24.18 8.73
C SER A 205 -7.96 23.27 7.50
N CYS A 206 -8.22 21.97 7.66
CA CYS A 206 -8.14 21.00 6.56
C CYS A 206 -9.02 19.76 6.73
N PHE A 207 -9.06 18.90 5.71
CA PHE A 207 -9.50 17.52 5.79
C PHE A 207 -8.31 16.57 5.79
N VAL A 208 -8.40 15.46 6.53
CA VAL A 208 -7.53 14.29 6.37
C VAL A 208 -8.35 13.13 5.83
N VAL A 209 -7.97 12.63 4.66
CA VAL A 209 -8.64 11.53 3.95
C VAL A 209 -7.67 10.35 3.88
N GLY A 210 -7.97 9.30 4.64
CA GLY A 210 -7.23 8.05 4.62
C GLY A 210 -7.91 7.04 3.70
N THR A 211 -7.20 6.47 2.72
CA THR A 211 -7.77 5.48 1.79
C THR A 211 -6.96 4.20 1.66
N TYR A 212 -7.68 3.09 1.55
CA TYR A 212 -7.20 1.82 0.97
C TYR A 212 -7.89 1.60 -0.39
N VAL A 213 -7.30 2.17 -1.44
CA VAL A 213 -7.85 2.13 -2.80
C VAL A 213 -7.93 0.69 -3.30
N PRO A 214 -9.01 0.26 -3.98
CA PRO A 214 -9.09 -1.07 -4.56
C PRO A 214 -7.87 -1.41 -5.43
N ASN A 215 -7.29 -2.59 -5.24
CA ASN A 215 -6.29 -3.14 -6.15
C ASN A 215 -6.99 -3.77 -7.37
N ALA A 216 -6.45 -3.58 -8.58
CA ALA A 216 -7.02 -4.15 -9.81
C ALA A 216 -6.86 -5.69 -9.92
N GLY A 217 -6.09 -6.29 -9.02
CA GLY A 217 -5.95 -7.73 -8.87
C GLY A 217 -5.07 -8.39 -9.94
N THR A 218 -4.72 -9.66 -9.69
CA THR A 218 -4.04 -10.50 -10.68
C THR A 218 -4.85 -10.58 -11.96
N GLY A 219 -4.20 -10.36 -13.11
CA GLY A 219 -4.86 -10.34 -14.41
C GLY A 219 -5.81 -9.16 -14.61
N LEU A 220 -5.73 -8.12 -13.77
CA LEU A 220 -6.55 -6.90 -13.86
C LEU A 220 -8.06 -7.14 -13.70
N LYS A 221 -8.45 -8.25 -13.05
CA LYS A 221 -9.84 -8.70 -12.90
C LYS A 221 -10.78 -7.71 -12.19
N THR A 222 -10.24 -6.80 -11.39
CA THR A 222 -11.00 -5.78 -10.64
C THR A 222 -10.63 -4.37 -11.09
N LEU A 223 -10.07 -4.21 -12.30
CA LEU A 223 -9.74 -2.90 -12.84
C LEU A 223 -10.98 -2.00 -12.97
N ASP A 224 -12.11 -2.55 -13.40
CA ASP A 224 -13.36 -1.78 -13.51
C ASP A 224 -13.85 -1.27 -12.15
N VAL A 225 -13.75 -2.10 -11.10
CA VAL A 225 -14.05 -1.67 -9.72
C VAL A 225 -13.16 -0.50 -9.29
N LYS A 226 -11.87 -0.56 -9.63
CA LYS A 226 -10.93 0.52 -9.34
C LYS A 226 -11.22 1.78 -10.17
N ASN A 227 -11.63 1.64 -11.42
CA ASN A 227 -12.01 2.76 -12.28
C ASN A 227 -13.24 3.48 -11.72
N THR A 228 -14.29 2.74 -11.36
CA THR A 228 -15.48 3.30 -10.68
C THR A 228 -15.09 4.02 -9.38
N TRP A 229 -14.23 3.40 -8.56
CA TRP A 229 -13.72 4.05 -7.35
C TRP A 229 -13.03 5.39 -7.67
N ASN A 230 -12.10 5.39 -8.64
CA ASN A 230 -11.34 6.58 -8.98
C ASN A 230 -12.22 7.72 -9.51
N GLU A 231 -13.25 7.42 -10.30
CA GLU A 231 -14.21 8.41 -10.80
C GLU A 231 -14.94 9.12 -9.65
N HIS A 232 -15.58 8.35 -8.76
CA HIS A 232 -16.31 8.91 -7.63
C HIS A 232 -15.38 9.57 -6.60
N PHE A 233 -14.18 8.99 -6.39
CA PHE A 233 -13.18 9.60 -5.51
C PHE A 233 -12.67 10.93 -6.04
N THR A 234 -12.48 11.06 -7.36
CA THR A 234 -12.14 12.33 -8.00
C THR A 234 -13.21 13.38 -7.70
N ALA A 235 -14.48 13.07 -7.93
CA ALA A 235 -15.57 14.00 -7.61
C ALA A 235 -15.61 14.37 -6.11
N HIS A 236 -15.44 13.38 -5.24
CA HIS A 236 -15.49 13.57 -3.79
C HIS A 236 -14.35 14.46 -3.27
N ILE A 237 -13.09 14.16 -3.63
CA ILE A 237 -11.93 14.89 -3.11
C ILE A 237 -11.94 16.35 -3.60
N ARG A 238 -12.49 16.61 -4.79
CA ARG A 238 -12.68 17.97 -5.32
C ARG A 238 -13.75 18.74 -4.55
N ALA A 239 -14.86 18.09 -4.21
CA ALA A 239 -15.90 18.71 -3.38
C ALA A 239 -15.38 19.05 -1.96
N LEU A 240 -14.51 18.23 -1.40
CA LEU A 240 -13.81 18.55 -0.15
C LEU A 240 -12.85 19.74 -0.33
N ASP A 241 -12.02 19.70 -1.37
CA ASP A 241 -11.04 20.75 -1.66
C ASP A 241 -11.69 22.11 -1.95
N ALA A 242 -12.90 22.13 -2.50
CA ALA A 242 -13.64 23.39 -2.66
C ALA A 242 -13.98 24.07 -1.31
N ARG A 243 -14.06 23.30 -0.22
CA ARG A 243 -14.42 23.78 1.12
C ARG A 243 -13.19 24.10 1.97
N LYS A 244 -12.25 23.16 2.09
CA LYS A 244 -11.01 23.28 2.86
C LYS A 244 -9.90 22.48 2.19
N PRO A 245 -8.62 22.85 2.39
CA PRO A 245 -7.51 22.03 1.93
C PRO A 245 -7.60 20.58 2.41
N VAL A 246 -7.10 19.64 1.62
CA VAL A 246 -7.19 18.20 1.86
C VAL A 246 -5.79 17.61 1.92
N ILE A 247 -5.58 16.72 2.88
CA ILE A 247 -4.46 15.80 2.99
C ILE A 247 -5.00 14.40 2.68
N TRP A 248 -4.69 13.87 1.51
CA TRP A 248 -5.05 12.50 1.12
C TRP A 248 -3.84 11.57 1.28
N THR A 249 -4.03 10.47 2.00
CA THR A 249 -2.95 9.51 2.27
C THR A 249 -3.46 8.08 2.47
N GLY A 250 -2.53 7.12 2.51
CA GLY A 250 -2.78 5.69 2.65
C GLY A 250 -2.18 4.92 1.49
N ASP A 251 -2.71 3.71 1.24
CA ASP A 251 -2.30 2.87 0.12
C ASP A 251 -3.21 3.16 -1.08
N LEU A 252 -2.65 3.86 -2.07
CA LEU A 252 -3.38 4.31 -3.25
C LEU A 252 -3.36 3.26 -4.37
N ASN A 253 -2.63 2.16 -4.16
CA ASN A 253 -2.50 1.03 -5.07
C ASN A 253 -2.09 1.43 -6.50
N VAL A 254 -1.35 2.52 -6.69
CA VAL A 254 -0.86 2.97 -8.00
C VAL A 254 0.57 3.47 -7.89
N ALA A 255 1.41 3.10 -8.85
CA ALA A 255 2.75 3.65 -9.06
C ALA A 255 2.65 4.66 -10.22
N PRO A 256 2.64 5.98 -9.96
CA PRO A 256 2.30 6.97 -11.00
C PRO A 256 3.23 6.97 -12.22
N THR A 257 4.53 6.73 -12.02
CA THR A 257 5.57 6.83 -13.05
C THR A 257 6.52 5.63 -13.02
N ASP A 258 7.39 5.53 -14.03
CA ASP A 258 8.41 4.48 -14.11
C ASP A 258 9.48 4.58 -12.99
N LYS A 259 9.55 5.71 -12.28
CA LYS A 259 10.39 5.93 -11.10
C LYS A 259 9.79 5.30 -9.84
N ASP A 260 8.50 4.99 -9.86
CA ASP A 260 7.74 4.51 -8.70
C ASP A 260 7.73 2.97 -8.57
N LEU A 261 8.48 2.26 -9.40
CA LEU A 261 8.69 0.81 -9.29
C LEU A 261 10.04 0.38 -9.87
N ALA A 262 10.55 -0.76 -9.40
CA ALA A 262 11.87 -1.27 -9.82
C ALA A 262 11.92 -1.78 -11.28
N ASN A 263 10.82 -2.36 -11.77
CA ASN A 263 10.77 -3.04 -13.07
C ASN A 263 9.62 -2.51 -13.95
N PRO A 264 9.65 -1.26 -14.43
CA PRO A 264 8.50 -0.64 -15.12
C PRO A 264 8.09 -1.36 -16.41
N ARG A 265 9.05 -1.64 -17.31
CA ARG A 265 8.79 -2.21 -18.64
C ARG A 265 8.01 -3.53 -18.63
N PRO A 266 8.38 -4.56 -17.84
CA PRO A 266 7.62 -5.80 -17.81
C PRO A 266 6.26 -5.69 -17.09
N ASN A 267 6.03 -4.64 -16.29
CA ASN A 267 4.80 -4.47 -15.51
C ASN A 267 3.73 -3.60 -16.19
N TRP A 268 4.14 -2.70 -17.10
CA TRP A 268 3.23 -1.78 -17.79
C TRP A 268 2.06 -2.51 -18.47
N ASN A 269 0.82 -2.12 -18.11
CA ASN A 269 -0.43 -2.71 -18.60
C ASN A 269 -0.60 -4.22 -18.33
N LYS A 270 0.20 -4.79 -17.43
CA LYS A 270 0.20 -6.24 -17.12
C LYS A 270 -0.03 -6.53 -15.65
N THR A 271 0.36 -5.61 -14.78
CA THR A 271 0.28 -5.78 -13.31
C THR A 271 -0.51 -4.62 -12.71
N ALA A 272 -1.41 -4.96 -11.79
CA ALA A 272 -2.20 -3.98 -11.05
C ALA A 272 -1.29 -2.97 -10.36
N GLY A 273 -1.68 -1.70 -10.43
CA GLY A 273 -0.93 -0.56 -9.92
C GLY A 273 -0.02 0.11 -10.93
N TYR A 274 0.24 -0.48 -12.10
CA TYR A 274 1.01 0.17 -13.17
C TYR A 274 0.41 -0.10 -14.56
N THR A 275 -0.82 0.37 -14.74
CA THR A 275 -1.51 0.42 -16.02
C THR A 275 -1.74 1.86 -16.46
N GLU A 276 -1.97 2.05 -17.75
CA GLU A 276 -2.35 3.34 -18.32
C GLU A 276 -3.64 3.88 -17.69
N ALA A 277 -4.64 3.02 -17.46
CA ALA A 277 -5.90 3.41 -16.82
C ALA A 277 -5.67 3.95 -15.40
N GLU A 278 -4.87 3.25 -14.59
CA GLU A 278 -4.58 3.64 -13.20
C GLU A 278 -3.72 4.89 -13.11
N THR A 279 -2.65 4.97 -13.90
CA THR A 279 -1.73 6.13 -13.90
C THR A 279 -2.41 7.38 -14.43
N ARG A 280 -3.21 7.28 -15.51
CA ARG A 280 -4.02 8.41 -16.01
C ARG A 280 -5.10 8.82 -15.00
N ALA A 281 -5.74 7.88 -14.31
CA ALA A 281 -6.72 8.22 -13.28
C ALA A 281 -6.07 9.00 -12.12
N PHE A 282 -4.90 8.58 -11.66
CA PHE A 282 -4.14 9.32 -10.65
C PHE A 282 -3.73 10.71 -11.15
N ALA A 283 -3.21 10.83 -12.37
CA ALA A 283 -2.88 12.13 -12.97
C ALA A 283 -4.09 13.07 -13.04
N ARG A 284 -5.27 12.57 -13.45
CA ARG A 284 -6.53 13.35 -13.42
C ARG A 284 -6.91 13.80 -12.00
N ILE A 285 -6.70 12.96 -10.98
CA ILE A 285 -6.91 13.36 -9.59
C ILE A 285 -5.95 14.47 -9.18
N LEU A 286 -4.71 14.52 -9.71
CA LEU A 286 -3.79 15.61 -9.42
C LEU A 286 -4.15 16.90 -10.16
N GLU A 287 -4.33 16.80 -11.48
CA GLU A 287 -4.43 17.94 -12.40
C GLU A 287 -5.85 18.52 -12.49
N GLY A 288 -6.88 17.69 -12.34
CA GLY A 288 -8.29 18.05 -12.57
C GLY A 288 -8.75 17.76 -13.99
N GLU A 289 -10.00 18.10 -14.31
CA GLU A 289 -10.60 17.91 -15.64
C GLU A 289 -10.28 19.06 -16.63
N GLY A 290 -9.44 20.02 -16.22
CA GLY A 290 -9.02 21.13 -17.05
C GLY A 290 -8.03 20.66 -18.11
N GLN A 291 -8.48 20.58 -19.36
CA GLN A 291 -7.59 20.55 -20.53
C GLN A 291 -6.54 21.66 -20.39
N SER A 292 -5.31 21.35 -20.79
CA SER A 292 -4.22 22.29 -21.02
C SER A 292 -4.63 23.37 -22.02
N GLY A 293 -5.39 24.36 -21.55
CA GLY A 293 -5.70 25.60 -22.24
C GLY A 293 -4.85 26.70 -21.61
N GLU A 294 -4.09 27.40 -22.45
CA GLU A 294 -3.23 28.50 -22.04
C GLU A 294 -4.06 29.59 -21.36
N GLY A 295 -3.76 29.84 -20.08
CA GLY A 295 -4.13 31.05 -19.36
C GLY A 295 -5.31 30.88 -18.41
N LYS A 296 -5.03 30.72 -17.10
CA LYS A 296 -5.77 31.42 -16.03
C LYS A 296 -4.99 31.37 -14.71
N LYS A 297 -4.46 32.52 -14.27
CA LYS A 297 -3.71 32.74 -13.02
C LYS A 297 -4.42 32.35 -11.70
N ASP A 298 -5.63 31.80 -11.72
CA ASP A 298 -6.30 31.17 -10.56
C ASP A 298 -5.96 29.66 -10.41
N GLU A 299 -4.88 29.23 -11.08
CA GLU A 299 -4.47 27.86 -11.43
C GLU A 299 -4.07 26.93 -10.28
N GLU A 300 -4.03 27.39 -9.02
CA GLU A 300 -3.71 26.53 -7.85
C GLU A 300 -4.95 25.91 -7.19
N LYS A 301 -6.13 26.51 -7.37
CA LYS A 301 -7.37 25.95 -6.80
C LYS A 301 -7.75 24.69 -7.56
N GLY A 302 -7.88 23.58 -6.83
CA GLY A 302 -8.18 22.30 -7.44
C GLY A 302 -6.99 21.63 -8.10
N LYS A 303 -5.74 21.94 -7.75
CA LYS A 303 -4.60 21.05 -8.02
C LYS A 303 -4.18 20.31 -6.74
N PHE A 304 -3.72 19.08 -6.92
CA PHE A 304 -3.09 18.31 -5.85
C PHE A 304 -1.63 18.01 -6.19
N VAL A 305 -0.83 17.79 -5.14
CA VAL A 305 0.60 17.56 -5.23
C VAL A 305 0.95 16.30 -4.47
N ASP A 306 1.60 15.35 -5.14
CA ASP A 306 2.33 14.25 -4.49
C ASP A 306 3.59 14.83 -3.83
N VAL A 307 3.51 15.03 -2.50
CA VAL A 307 4.52 15.78 -1.75
C VAL A 307 5.87 15.09 -1.77
N TRP A 308 5.89 13.76 -1.62
CA TRP A 308 7.14 13.00 -1.61
C TRP A 308 7.85 13.13 -2.97
N ARG A 309 7.12 12.97 -4.08
CA ARG A 309 7.72 13.12 -5.41
C ARG A 309 8.19 14.56 -5.68
N ALA A 310 7.47 15.57 -5.20
CA ALA A 310 7.89 16.96 -5.32
C ALA A 310 9.20 17.26 -4.59
N MET A 311 9.41 16.67 -3.40
CA MET A 311 10.66 16.83 -2.63
C MET A 311 11.79 15.93 -3.13
N HIS A 312 11.45 14.77 -3.72
CA HIS A 312 12.40 13.73 -4.15
C HIS A 312 12.21 13.37 -5.64
N PRO A 313 12.46 14.30 -6.59
CA PRO A 313 12.05 14.15 -8.00
C PRO A 313 12.72 12.99 -8.74
N ASP A 314 13.93 12.61 -8.34
CA ASP A 314 14.73 11.57 -9.02
C ASP A 314 14.91 10.30 -8.21
N ALA A 315 14.49 10.29 -6.94
CA ALA A 315 14.62 9.14 -6.08
C ALA A 315 13.74 7.97 -6.54
N ARG A 316 14.28 6.76 -6.45
CA ARG A 316 13.61 5.49 -6.74
C ARG A 316 13.39 4.70 -5.45
N HIS A 317 12.73 5.33 -4.49
CA HIS A 317 12.35 4.69 -3.22
C HIS A 317 10.93 4.16 -3.29
N TYR A 318 10.71 3.07 -2.56
CA TYR A 318 9.49 2.28 -2.61
C TYR A 318 8.94 2.07 -1.20
N THR A 319 7.62 1.91 -1.12
CA THR A 319 6.91 1.66 0.13
C THR A 319 6.53 0.19 0.25
N TYR A 320 6.22 -0.48 -0.85
CA TYR A 320 5.82 -1.88 -0.92
C TYR A 320 6.91 -2.80 -1.46
N PHE A 321 7.10 -3.95 -0.80
CA PHE A 321 8.00 -5.01 -1.24
C PHE A 321 7.38 -6.38 -0.99
N SER A 322 7.02 -7.08 -2.08
CA SER A 322 6.49 -8.44 -1.99
C SER A 322 7.41 -9.35 -1.15
N TYR A 323 6.83 -10.11 -0.22
CA TYR A 323 7.58 -11.14 0.50
C TYR A 323 8.12 -12.25 -0.42
N ARG A 324 7.50 -12.44 -1.58
CA ARG A 324 7.95 -13.42 -2.58
C ARG A 324 9.31 -13.00 -3.14
N PHE A 325 10.12 -13.99 -3.51
CA PHE A 325 11.42 -13.79 -4.18
C PHE A 325 12.45 -12.91 -3.46
N ASN A 326 12.24 -12.66 -2.16
CA ASN A 326 13.09 -11.79 -1.33
C ASN A 326 13.22 -10.37 -1.94
N CYS A 327 12.13 -9.80 -2.44
CA CYS A 327 12.16 -8.51 -3.14
C CYS A 327 12.77 -7.38 -2.32
N ARG A 328 12.46 -7.29 -1.02
CA ARG A 328 13.08 -6.31 -0.10
C ARG A 328 14.61 -6.38 -0.08
N GLY A 329 15.17 -7.59 -0.06
CA GLY A 329 16.64 -7.77 -0.03
C GLY A 329 17.32 -7.40 -1.35
N LYS A 330 16.55 -7.31 -2.44
CA LYS A 330 17.00 -6.95 -3.78
C LYS A 330 16.67 -5.51 -4.16
N GLY A 331 15.99 -4.75 -3.27
CA GLY A 331 15.47 -3.42 -3.61
C GLY A 331 14.35 -3.42 -4.67
N ILE A 332 13.66 -4.55 -4.88
CA ILE A 332 12.60 -4.66 -5.89
C ILE A 332 11.28 -4.24 -5.25
N GLY A 333 10.89 -2.97 -5.40
CA GLY A 333 9.68 -2.45 -4.76
C GLY A 333 8.81 -1.60 -5.67
N TRP A 334 7.73 -1.09 -5.08
CA TRP A 334 6.75 -0.17 -5.65
C TRP A 334 6.44 0.94 -4.63
N ARG A 335 6.23 2.18 -5.08
CA ARG A 335 5.75 3.29 -4.25
C ARG A 335 4.24 3.41 -4.44
N LEU A 336 3.49 2.82 -3.51
CA LEU A 336 2.03 2.75 -3.55
C LEU A 336 1.38 3.61 -2.45
N ASP A 337 2.14 3.93 -1.41
CA ASP A 337 1.70 4.74 -0.27
C ASP A 337 2.23 6.17 -0.44
N MET A 338 1.34 7.15 -0.34
CA MET A 338 1.64 8.53 -0.74
C MET A 338 0.92 9.54 0.15
N PHE A 339 1.51 10.73 0.27
CA PHE A 339 0.80 11.94 0.71
C PHE A 339 0.55 12.84 -0.50
N VAL A 340 -0.74 13.00 -0.81
CA VAL A 340 -1.23 13.90 -1.85
C VAL A 340 -1.98 15.03 -1.16
N VAL A 341 -1.52 16.27 -1.31
CA VAL A 341 -2.10 17.43 -0.62
C VAL A 341 -2.63 18.43 -1.63
N SER A 342 -3.64 19.20 -1.25
CA SER A 342 -4.05 20.37 -2.05
C SER A 342 -2.84 21.26 -2.28
N ALA A 343 -2.66 21.81 -3.49
CA ALA A 343 -1.48 22.61 -3.84
C ALA A 343 -1.25 23.76 -2.83
N ARG A 344 -2.32 24.39 -2.33
CA ARG A 344 -2.29 25.43 -1.27
C ARG A 344 -1.78 24.97 0.11
N LEU A 345 -1.50 23.68 0.31
CA LEU A 345 -0.81 23.14 1.49
C LEU A 345 0.67 22.84 1.21
N GLN A 346 1.13 22.86 -0.04
CA GLN A 346 2.47 22.42 -0.41
C GLN A 346 3.55 23.25 0.31
N GLU A 347 3.39 24.57 0.40
CA GLU A 347 4.36 25.44 1.09
C GLU A 347 4.43 25.18 2.60
N ARG A 348 3.39 24.58 3.19
CA ARG A 348 3.40 24.17 4.60
C ARG A 348 4.17 22.87 4.81
N ALA A 349 4.45 22.09 3.76
CA ALA A 349 5.14 20.82 3.87
C ALA A 349 6.62 21.01 4.21
N ARG A 350 7.01 20.57 5.41
CA ARG A 350 8.37 20.65 5.93
C ARG A 350 9.18 19.38 5.66
N MET A 351 8.49 18.25 5.64
CA MET A 351 9.10 16.94 5.42
C MET A 351 8.04 15.99 4.87
N CYS A 352 8.40 15.18 3.89
CA CYS A 352 7.65 13.98 3.53
C CYS A 352 8.63 12.84 3.28
N GLU A 353 8.55 11.78 4.10
CA GLU A 353 9.56 10.72 4.12
C GLU A 353 8.93 9.33 4.10
N ILE A 354 9.68 8.39 3.52
CA ILE A 354 9.40 6.95 3.60
C ILE A 354 10.26 6.40 4.74
N ARG A 355 9.63 5.84 5.78
CA ARG A 355 10.31 5.19 6.90
C ARG A 355 10.80 3.80 6.51
N GLY A 356 11.78 3.77 5.60
CA GLY A 356 12.30 2.55 5.01
C GLY A 356 12.79 1.54 6.05
N GLU A 357 13.43 1.97 7.13
CA GLU A 357 13.86 1.12 8.24
C GLU A 357 12.70 0.38 8.93
N VAL A 358 11.47 0.87 8.83
CA VAL A 358 10.28 0.27 9.45
C VAL A 358 9.65 -0.75 8.49
N TYR A 359 10.29 -1.91 8.36
CA TYR A 359 9.84 -3.01 7.52
C TYR A 359 9.68 -4.32 8.31
N GLY A 360 8.81 -5.22 7.83
CA GLY A 360 8.67 -6.58 8.35
C GLY A 360 7.45 -6.82 9.24
N ALA A 361 6.90 -5.75 9.82
CA ALA A 361 5.54 -5.79 10.39
C ALA A 361 4.47 -5.88 9.30
N SER A 362 4.74 -5.27 8.15
CA SER A 362 3.98 -5.29 6.91
C SER A 362 4.95 -5.39 5.73
N ASP A 363 4.47 -5.80 4.55
CA ASP A 363 5.20 -5.66 3.29
C ASP A 363 5.23 -4.20 2.78
N HIS A 364 4.51 -3.30 3.46
CA HIS A 364 4.61 -1.86 3.28
C HIS A 364 5.46 -1.19 4.38
N CYS A 365 6.14 -0.12 4.01
CA CYS A 365 6.80 0.82 4.90
C CYS A 365 5.86 2.00 5.21
N PRO A 366 5.89 2.58 6.41
CA PRO A 366 5.17 3.80 6.71
C PRO A 366 5.66 4.98 5.87
N VAL A 367 4.76 5.91 5.58
CA VAL A 367 5.08 7.25 5.08
C VAL A 367 4.69 8.28 6.13
N VAL A 368 5.43 9.38 6.20
CA VAL A 368 5.16 10.49 7.13
C VAL A 368 5.18 11.82 6.40
N LEU A 369 4.31 12.73 6.82
CA LEU A 369 4.26 14.12 6.38
C LEU A 369 4.29 15.03 7.61
N GLU A 370 5.09 16.08 7.54
CA GLU A 370 5.04 17.21 8.47
C GLU A 370 4.56 18.47 7.76
N LEU A 371 3.54 19.10 8.34
CA LEU A 371 2.98 20.38 7.89
C LEU A 371 3.12 21.42 8.99
N ALA A 372 3.60 22.62 8.65
CA ALA A 372 3.55 23.77 9.55
C ALA A 372 2.10 24.19 9.85
N GLY A 373 1.84 24.68 11.06
CA GLY A 373 0.52 25.08 11.55
C GLY A 373 -0.31 23.92 12.12
N SER A 374 -1.52 24.24 12.58
CA SER A 374 -2.48 23.28 13.14
C SER A 374 -3.34 22.60 12.06
N LEU A 375 -4.12 21.58 12.48
CA LEU A 375 -5.08 20.84 11.66
C LEU A 375 -6.40 21.58 11.43
#